data_AF-A0A1H6ILW1-F1
#
_entry.id   AF-A0A1H6ILW1-F1
#
_cell.length_a   1.000
_cell.length_b   1.000
_cell.length_c   1.000
_cell.angle_alpha   90.00
_cell.angle_beta   90.00
_cell.angle_gamma   90.00
#
_symmetry.space_group_name_H-M   'P 1'
#
loop_
_entity.id
_entity.type
_entity.pdbx_description
1 polymer ?
#
loop_
_entity_poly.entity_id
_entity_poly.type
_entity_poly.pdbx_seq_one_letter_code
_entity_poly.pdbx_strand_id
1 'polypeptide(L)'
;MKKSIKKITAAISAAVMCALPMANALSANAAGSGQKKTFKTYITIKAGNKGLYEFEYDRRFNGTYKYSMTFQGYKNYVGTRSEFGHTVPQTGRSCLFIDSVSLDHFNGVAATELYDCSDLSVKASDFKPGSMYNKIIWACSNYHKGHWEYWDDFENNVTEEVVLLGDANNDGIINMPDATTVAMWVRGNKSIKVGNEKGDINLKAADVDGNGVVNDADAVLIQQYDLSLFDSFSEKQVDIIR
;
A
#
# COMPACT_ATOMS: atom_id res chain seq x y z
N MET A 1 10.61 -42.19 15.41
CA MET A 1 10.91 -40.74 15.23
C MET A 1 9.75 -39.88 14.71
N LYS A 2 8.57 -40.42 14.31
CA LYS A 2 7.45 -39.60 13.81
C LYS A 2 6.61 -38.90 14.90
N LYS A 3 6.64 -39.38 16.15
CA LYS A 3 5.82 -38.84 17.25
C LYS A 3 6.44 -37.62 17.95
N SER A 4 7.76 -37.43 17.87
CA SER A 4 8.49 -36.33 18.49
C SER A 4 8.35 -35.02 17.71
N ILE A 5 8.35 -35.06 16.38
CA ILE A 5 8.18 -33.87 15.53
C ILE A 5 6.79 -33.26 15.71
N LYS A 6 5.72 -34.07 15.75
CA LYS A 6 4.35 -33.58 16.01
C LYS A 6 4.20 -32.86 17.36
N LYS A 7 4.96 -33.28 18.38
CA LYS A 7 4.95 -32.65 19.71
C LYS A 7 5.66 -31.30 19.72
N ILE A 8 6.71 -31.14 18.92
CA ILE A 8 7.45 -29.87 18.79
C ILE A 8 6.60 -28.84 18.03
N THR A 9 5.92 -29.24 16.95
CA THR A 9 5.01 -28.34 16.21
C THR A 9 3.85 -27.85 17.09
N ALA A 10 3.22 -28.75 17.85
CA ALA A 10 2.13 -28.38 18.76
C ALA A 10 2.60 -27.47 19.92
N ALA A 11 3.82 -27.69 20.42
CA ALA A 11 4.40 -26.85 21.48
C ALA A 11 4.78 -25.45 21.00
N ILE A 12 5.21 -25.29 19.74
CA ILE A 12 5.47 -23.97 19.15
C ILE A 12 4.15 -23.22 18.92
N SER A 13 3.09 -23.88 18.42
CA SER A 13 1.76 -23.27 18.32
C SER A 13 1.19 -22.90 19.70
N ALA A 14 1.39 -23.73 20.72
CA ALA A 14 0.93 -23.43 22.08
C ALA A 14 1.75 -22.32 22.75
N ALA A 15 3.08 -22.27 22.57
CA ALA A 15 3.92 -21.22 23.13
C ALA A 15 3.72 -19.86 22.43
N VAL A 16 3.42 -19.85 21.13
CA VAL A 16 2.95 -18.64 20.43
C VAL A 16 1.59 -18.20 20.97
N MET A 17 0.66 -19.12 21.22
CA MET A 17 -0.64 -18.79 21.84
C MET A 17 -0.55 -18.39 23.32
N CYS A 18 0.43 -18.91 24.07
CA CYS A 18 0.62 -18.64 25.50
C CYS A 18 1.56 -17.47 25.78
N ALA A 19 2.25 -16.93 24.77
CA ALA A 19 2.97 -15.66 24.82
C ALA A 19 2.11 -14.46 24.35
N LEU A 20 0.82 -14.70 24.08
CA LEU A 20 -0.24 -13.69 23.92
C LEU A 20 -0.91 -13.20 25.23
N PRO A 21 -0.44 -13.44 26.48
CA PRO A 21 -1.25 -13.04 27.62
C PRO A 21 -1.16 -11.52 27.73
N MET A 22 -2.20 -10.84 27.22
CA MET A 22 -2.94 -9.73 27.85
C MET A 22 -3.81 -8.90 26.87
N ALA A 23 -4.00 -9.31 25.60
CA ALA A 23 -5.01 -8.65 24.75
C ALA A 23 -6.47 -9.08 25.08
N ASN A 24 -6.66 -10.17 25.84
CA ASN A 24 -7.99 -10.70 26.20
C ASN A 24 -8.71 -9.93 27.33
N ALA A 25 -8.19 -8.78 27.77
CA ALA A 25 -8.82 -7.95 28.81
C ALA A 25 -9.31 -6.58 28.31
N LEU A 26 -9.19 -6.29 27.00
CA LEU A 26 -9.88 -5.14 26.43
C LEU A 26 -11.28 -5.59 26.05
N SER A 27 -12.24 -5.16 26.88
CA SER A 27 -13.66 -5.28 26.63
C SER A 27 -13.96 -4.98 25.16
N ALA A 28 -14.61 -5.91 24.47
CA ALA A 28 -15.29 -5.64 23.21
C ALA A 28 -16.30 -4.50 23.46
N ASN A 29 -15.91 -3.28 23.11
CA ASN A 29 -16.76 -2.11 23.24
C ASN A 29 -16.97 -1.51 21.85
N ALA A 30 -18.24 -1.50 21.47
CA ALA A 30 -18.85 -0.87 20.30
C ALA A 30 -18.41 -1.38 18.92
N ALA A 31 -19.41 -1.88 18.17
CA ALA A 31 -19.32 -2.17 16.76
C ALA A 31 -18.69 -1.01 15.96
N GLY A 32 -17.73 -1.36 15.10
CA GLY A 32 -16.96 -0.45 14.27
C GLY A 32 -17.80 0.38 13.29
N SER A 33 -17.75 1.69 13.44
CA SER A 33 -18.30 2.66 12.49
C SER A 33 -17.25 3.59 11.88
N GLY A 34 -15.96 3.42 12.25
CA GLY A 34 -14.84 4.27 11.80
C GLY A 34 -13.82 3.56 10.91
N GLN A 35 -13.67 2.23 11.00
CA GLN A 35 -12.66 1.48 10.26
C GLN A 35 -12.73 1.72 8.75
N LYS A 36 -11.57 1.93 8.15
CA LYS A 36 -11.38 2.14 6.71
C LYS A 36 -10.38 1.12 6.18
N LYS A 37 -10.56 0.71 4.92
CA LYS A 37 -9.51 -0.02 4.20
C LYS A 37 -8.47 0.98 3.71
N THR A 38 -7.20 0.71 4.01
CA THR A 38 -6.10 1.53 3.51
C THR A 38 -5.50 0.87 2.27
N PHE A 39 -5.50 1.58 1.16
CA PHE A 39 -4.91 1.15 -0.10
C PHE A 39 -3.64 1.94 -0.39
N LYS A 40 -2.57 1.25 -0.79
CA LYS A 40 -1.34 1.86 -1.29
C LYS A 40 -1.19 1.53 -2.78
N THR A 41 -1.10 2.55 -3.62
CA THR A 41 -0.83 2.40 -5.05
C THR A 41 0.66 2.64 -5.27
N TYR A 42 1.37 1.68 -5.84
CA TYR A 42 2.74 1.83 -6.34
C TYR A 42 2.68 2.24 -7.81
N ILE A 43 3.21 3.42 -8.14
CA ILE A 43 3.28 3.95 -9.49
C ILE A 43 4.68 3.69 -10.02
N THR A 44 4.77 2.77 -10.99
CA THR A 44 6.02 2.41 -11.65
C THR A 44 6.09 3.07 -13.01
N ILE A 45 7.19 3.76 -13.27
CA ILE A 45 7.47 4.41 -14.54
C ILE A 45 8.57 3.63 -15.26
N LYS A 46 8.37 3.40 -16.56
CA LYS A 46 9.35 2.83 -17.47
C LYS A 46 9.64 3.83 -18.57
N ALA A 47 10.46 4.84 -18.28
CA ALA A 47 10.82 5.82 -19.30
C ALA A 47 11.42 5.09 -20.53
N GLY A 48 12.37 4.18 -20.32
CA GLY A 48 13.08 3.51 -21.41
C GLY A 48 14.16 4.43 -21.99
N ASN A 49 14.31 4.52 -23.31
CA ASN A 49 15.31 5.36 -23.99
C ASN A 49 14.91 6.83 -24.09
N LYS A 50 14.12 7.27 -23.12
CA LYS A 50 13.25 8.41 -23.19
C LYS A 50 13.71 9.36 -22.11
N GLY A 51 14.13 10.57 -22.49
CA GLY A 51 14.62 11.56 -21.55
C GLY A 51 13.49 12.22 -20.78
N LEU A 52 12.86 11.52 -19.85
CA LEU A 52 11.76 12.03 -19.05
C LEU A 52 12.28 13.01 -18.00
N TYR A 53 11.67 14.20 -17.89
CA TYR A 53 12.01 15.18 -16.85
C TYR A 53 10.82 15.59 -16.01
N GLU A 54 9.61 15.50 -16.56
CA GLU A 54 8.38 15.86 -15.88
C GLU A 54 7.35 14.74 -16.05
N PHE A 55 6.69 14.41 -14.96
CA PHE A 55 5.63 13.43 -14.90
C PHE A 55 4.48 13.96 -14.04
N GLU A 56 3.32 14.13 -14.64
CA GLU A 56 2.07 14.41 -13.93
C GLU A 56 1.11 13.24 -14.05
N TYR A 57 0.44 12.93 -12.95
CA TYR A 57 -0.48 11.83 -12.79
C TYR A 57 -1.71 12.33 -12.00
N ASP A 58 -2.85 12.46 -12.67
CA ASP A 58 -4.12 12.85 -12.06
C ASP A 58 -5.06 11.65 -12.05
N ARG A 59 -5.44 11.18 -10.86
CA ARG A 59 -6.44 10.13 -10.66
C ARG A 59 -7.71 10.74 -10.10
N ARG A 60 -8.84 10.45 -10.75
CA ARG A 60 -10.17 10.88 -10.33
C ARG A 60 -11.11 9.69 -10.21
N PHE A 61 -11.49 9.35 -8.99
CA PHE A 61 -12.47 8.29 -8.73
C PHE A 61 -13.85 8.67 -9.28
N ASN A 62 -14.50 7.69 -9.91
CA ASN A 62 -15.84 7.85 -10.47
C ASN A 62 -16.88 8.01 -9.36
N GLY A 63 -18.06 8.54 -9.69
CA GLY A 63 -19.09 8.95 -8.70
C GLY A 63 -19.41 7.90 -7.62
N THR A 64 -19.42 6.62 -7.97
CA THR A 64 -19.64 5.49 -7.04
C THR A 64 -18.59 5.41 -5.92
N TYR A 65 -17.32 5.67 -6.24
CA TYR A 65 -16.18 5.52 -5.31
C TYR A 65 -15.64 6.85 -4.81
N LYS A 66 -15.99 7.96 -5.49
CA LYS A 66 -15.49 9.30 -5.21
C LYS A 66 -15.62 9.67 -3.73
N TYR A 67 -16.77 9.37 -3.13
CA TYR A 67 -17.08 9.78 -1.75
C TYR A 67 -16.61 8.77 -0.69
N SER A 68 -16.26 7.56 -1.10
CA SER A 68 -15.66 6.57 -0.18
C SER A 68 -14.14 6.65 -0.15
N MET A 69 -13.49 7.20 -1.18
CA MET A 69 -12.04 7.35 -1.26
C MET A 69 -11.56 8.71 -0.75
N THR A 70 -10.62 8.69 0.20
CA THR A 70 -9.92 9.87 0.69
C THR A 70 -8.43 9.70 0.45
N PHE A 71 -7.82 10.61 -0.32
CA PHE A 71 -6.37 10.64 -0.48
C PHE A 71 -5.71 11.11 0.82
N GLN A 72 -4.74 10.33 1.31
CA GLN A 72 -4.05 10.57 2.58
C GLN A 72 -2.64 11.13 2.40
N GLY A 73 -2.06 10.96 1.23
CA GLY A 73 -0.76 11.51 0.86
C GLY A 73 0.04 10.54 -0.01
N TYR A 74 1.32 10.86 -0.19
CA TYR A 74 2.19 10.12 -1.09
C TYR A 74 3.62 10.02 -0.54
N LYS A 75 4.45 9.22 -1.22
CA LYS A 75 5.90 9.18 -1.05
C LYS A 75 6.55 9.17 -2.44
N ASN A 76 7.53 10.04 -2.64
CA ASN A 76 8.34 10.10 -3.86
C ASN A 76 9.64 9.30 -3.66
N TYR A 77 10.04 8.56 -4.70
CA TYR A 77 11.30 7.81 -4.75
C TYR A 77 12.28 8.37 -5.80
N VAL A 78 11.89 9.38 -6.57
CA VAL A 78 12.68 9.99 -7.64
C VAL A 78 13.28 11.33 -7.19
N GLY A 79 14.50 11.27 -6.64
CA GLY A 79 15.36 12.44 -6.38
C GLY A 79 14.92 13.42 -5.27
N THR A 80 15.83 14.33 -4.88
CA THR A 80 15.65 15.30 -3.78
C THR A 80 15.13 16.68 -4.20
N ARG A 81 15.16 17.00 -5.49
CA ARG A 81 14.53 18.20 -6.07
C ARG A 81 13.33 17.73 -6.85
N SER A 82 12.19 17.83 -6.20
CA SER A 82 10.87 17.54 -6.75
C SER A 82 9.96 18.62 -6.19
N GLU A 83 9.52 19.54 -7.05
CA GLU A 83 8.55 20.55 -6.67
C GLU A 83 7.18 19.90 -6.69
N PHE A 84 6.66 19.51 -5.53
CA PHE A 84 5.36 18.85 -5.44
C PHE A 84 4.25 19.87 -5.19
N GLY A 85 3.42 20.12 -6.20
CA GLY A 85 2.19 20.87 -6.05
C GLY A 85 1.02 19.96 -5.72
N HIS A 86 0.78 19.65 -4.44
CA HIS A 86 -0.47 19.06 -3.99
C HIS A 86 -1.18 19.95 -2.98
N THR A 87 -2.51 19.90 -3.00
CA THR A 87 -3.37 20.36 -1.91
C THR A 87 -4.08 19.14 -1.35
N VAL A 88 -3.69 18.70 -0.15
CA VAL A 88 -4.37 17.63 0.60
C VAL A 88 -5.29 18.20 1.69
N PRO A 89 -6.32 17.45 2.13
CA PRO A 89 -6.88 16.22 1.54
C PRO A 89 -7.95 16.52 0.48
N GLN A 90 -8.00 15.70 -0.59
CA GLN A 90 -9.06 15.73 -1.60
C GLN A 90 -9.83 14.41 -1.61
N THR A 91 -11.17 14.51 -1.59
CA THR A 91 -12.07 13.36 -1.69
C THR A 91 -12.16 12.89 -3.14
N GLY A 92 -11.82 11.62 -3.38
CA GLY A 92 -11.91 10.97 -4.68
C GLY A 92 -10.98 11.52 -5.77
N ARG A 93 -9.90 12.22 -5.41
CA ARG A 93 -8.89 12.68 -6.36
C ARG A 93 -7.48 12.68 -5.76
N SER A 94 -6.47 12.39 -6.57
CA SER A 94 -5.06 12.69 -6.31
C SER A 94 -4.40 13.26 -7.58
N CYS A 95 -3.36 14.07 -7.43
CA CYS A 95 -2.69 14.74 -8.55
C CYS A 95 -1.18 14.85 -8.34
N LEU A 96 -0.44 13.80 -8.66
CA LEU A 96 1.01 13.71 -8.48
C LEU A 96 1.76 14.43 -9.60
N PHE A 97 2.65 15.35 -9.25
CA PHE A 97 3.55 16.04 -10.17
C PHE A 97 5.01 15.84 -9.74
N ILE A 98 5.83 15.23 -10.58
CA ILE A 98 7.27 15.02 -10.35
C ILE A 98 8.02 15.75 -11.46
N ASP A 99 8.79 16.77 -11.10
CA ASP A 99 9.83 17.36 -11.96
C ASP A 99 11.20 16.98 -11.38
N SER A 100 11.97 16.20 -12.13
CA SER A 100 13.31 15.78 -11.71
C SER A 100 14.17 15.29 -12.86
N VAL A 101 15.44 15.67 -12.87
CA VAL A 101 16.47 15.03 -13.72
C VAL A 101 16.66 13.55 -13.41
N SER A 102 16.22 13.08 -12.23
CA SER A 102 16.29 11.66 -11.87
C SER A 102 15.23 10.83 -12.59
N LEU A 103 14.27 11.46 -13.29
CA LEU A 103 13.34 10.78 -14.17
C LEU A 103 13.99 10.36 -15.50
N ASP A 104 15.16 10.90 -15.84
CA ASP A 104 15.85 10.62 -17.10
C ASP A 104 16.19 9.13 -17.18
N HIS A 105 15.66 8.45 -18.20
CA HIS A 105 15.76 6.98 -18.37
C HIS A 105 15.31 6.17 -17.13
N PHE A 106 14.47 6.74 -16.27
CA PHE A 106 14.04 6.09 -15.04
C PHE A 106 13.23 4.81 -15.30
N ASN A 107 13.52 3.78 -14.51
CA ASN A 107 12.85 2.50 -14.58
C ASN A 107 12.67 1.92 -13.17
N GLY A 108 11.49 2.11 -12.59
CA GLY A 108 11.23 1.68 -11.22
C GLY A 108 9.96 2.31 -10.63
N VAL A 109 9.76 2.10 -9.33
CA VAL A 109 8.69 2.76 -8.59
C VAL A 109 9.05 4.22 -8.42
N ALA A 110 8.29 5.12 -9.04
CA ALA A 110 8.51 6.55 -8.95
C ALA A 110 7.86 7.15 -7.70
N ALA A 111 6.66 6.68 -7.37
CA ALA A 111 5.91 7.17 -6.22
C ALA A 111 4.97 6.09 -5.65
N THR A 112 4.52 6.33 -4.43
CA THR A 112 3.35 5.65 -3.87
C THR A 112 2.29 6.65 -3.46
N GLU A 113 1.03 6.34 -3.71
CA GLU A 113 -0.12 7.09 -3.20
C GLU A 113 -0.87 6.26 -2.16
N LEU A 114 -1.42 6.93 -1.14
CA LEU A 114 -2.17 6.29 -0.07
C LEU A 114 -3.60 6.79 -0.03
N TYR A 115 -4.55 5.86 0.11
CA TYR A 115 -5.96 6.16 0.20
C TYR A 115 -6.63 5.41 1.33
N ASP A 116 -7.55 6.10 2.00
CA ASP A 116 -8.52 5.44 2.87
C ASP A 116 -9.83 5.27 2.14
N CYS A 117 -10.44 4.10 2.33
CA CYS A 117 -11.74 3.74 1.83
C CYS A 117 -12.71 3.45 2.96
N SER A 118 -13.78 4.24 3.07
CA SER A 118 -14.87 3.97 4.03
C SER A 118 -15.83 2.85 3.58
N ASP A 119 -15.79 2.44 2.32
CA ASP A 119 -16.54 1.28 1.82
C ASP A 119 -15.70 0.00 1.96
N LEU A 120 -15.97 -0.77 3.01
CA LEU A 120 -15.22 -1.99 3.31
C LEU A 120 -15.43 -3.12 2.28
N SER A 121 -16.38 -2.99 1.35
CA SER A 121 -16.58 -3.98 0.29
C SER A 121 -15.54 -3.89 -0.83
N VAL A 122 -14.90 -2.72 -0.99
CA VAL A 122 -13.89 -2.47 -2.03
C VAL A 122 -12.67 -3.37 -1.84
N LYS A 123 -12.16 -3.89 -2.95
CA LYS A 123 -10.97 -4.75 -3.02
C LYS A 123 -9.89 -4.06 -3.85
N ALA A 124 -8.63 -4.45 -3.63
CA ALA A 124 -7.51 -3.95 -4.43
C ALA A 124 -7.71 -4.24 -5.94
N SER A 125 -8.34 -5.38 -6.27
CA SER A 125 -8.67 -5.75 -7.65
C SER A 125 -9.68 -4.83 -8.33
N ASP A 126 -10.40 -4.00 -7.59
CA ASP A 126 -11.41 -3.09 -8.14
C ASP A 126 -10.77 -1.83 -8.75
N PHE A 127 -9.52 -1.54 -8.38
CA PHE A 127 -8.76 -0.39 -8.88
C PHE A 127 -8.36 -0.58 -10.34
N LYS A 128 -9.31 -0.31 -11.24
CA LYS A 128 -9.15 -0.38 -12.69
C LYS A 128 -9.50 0.95 -13.34
N PRO A 129 -8.62 1.51 -14.18
CA PRO A 129 -8.95 2.67 -15.02
C PRO A 129 -10.22 2.42 -15.85
N GLY A 130 -11.05 3.46 -16.02
CA GLY A 130 -12.34 3.42 -16.72
C GLY A 130 -13.49 2.86 -15.89
N SER A 131 -13.25 1.86 -15.03
CA SER A 131 -14.30 1.29 -14.17
C SER A 131 -14.42 2.04 -12.84
N MET A 132 -13.32 2.15 -12.09
CA MET A 132 -13.32 2.74 -10.76
C MET A 132 -12.88 4.21 -10.76
N TYR A 133 -11.93 4.56 -11.64
CA TYR A 133 -11.39 5.90 -11.76
C TYR A 133 -11.02 6.23 -13.20
N ASN A 134 -10.94 7.51 -13.52
CA ASN A 134 -10.23 7.99 -14.69
C ASN A 134 -8.83 8.41 -14.27
N LYS A 135 -7.84 8.18 -15.13
CA LYS A 135 -6.49 8.71 -14.96
C LYS A 135 -6.09 9.54 -16.17
N ILE A 136 -5.30 10.57 -15.92
CA ILE A 136 -4.64 11.37 -16.94
C ILE A 136 -3.17 11.41 -16.60
N ILE A 137 -2.33 11.17 -17.60
CA ILE A 137 -0.88 11.21 -17.46
C ILE A 137 -0.35 12.25 -18.44
N TRP A 138 0.50 13.14 -17.94
CA TRP A 138 1.32 14.02 -18.75
C TRP A 138 2.79 13.70 -18.50
N ALA A 139 3.55 13.62 -19.57
CA ALA A 139 4.99 13.34 -19.51
C ALA A 139 5.71 14.16 -20.57
N CYS A 140 6.84 14.77 -20.20
CA CYS A 140 7.60 15.64 -21.09
C CYS A 140 9.10 15.30 -21.09
N SER A 141 9.73 15.55 -22.25
CA SER A 141 11.11 15.18 -22.54
C SER A 141 12.16 16.27 -22.32
N ASN A 142 11.76 17.54 -22.08
CA ASN A 142 12.73 18.62 -21.92
C ASN A 142 12.16 19.88 -21.26
N TYR A 143 12.71 20.24 -20.10
CA TYR A 143 12.45 21.49 -19.37
C TYR A 143 12.78 22.76 -20.18
N HIS A 144 13.76 22.72 -21.10
CA HIS A 144 14.31 23.90 -21.76
C HIS A 144 13.67 24.27 -23.11
N LYS A 145 12.73 23.46 -23.63
CA LYS A 145 12.10 23.71 -24.93
C LYS A 145 10.61 24.06 -24.83
N GLY A 146 10.09 24.32 -23.63
CA GLY A 146 8.66 24.49 -23.39
C GLY A 146 7.93 23.16 -23.45
N HIS A 147 6.83 23.01 -22.68
CA HIS A 147 6.01 21.80 -22.58
C HIS A 147 5.29 21.49 -23.91
N TRP A 148 6.03 21.20 -24.97
CA TRP A 148 5.50 21.09 -26.34
C TRP A 148 5.62 19.66 -26.89
N GLU A 149 6.45 18.82 -26.25
CA GLU A 149 6.56 17.40 -26.55
C GLU A 149 5.89 16.62 -25.42
N TYR A 150 4.55 16.55 -25.47
CA TYR A 150 3.79 15.60 -24.67
C TYR A 150 3.80 14.25 -25.32
N TRP A 151 3.88 13.24 -24.48
CA TRP A 151 3.99 11.88 -24.91
C TRP A 151 2.64 11.22 -24.76
N ASP A 152 1.82 11.36 -25.80
CA ASP A 152 0.43 10.87 -25.83
C ASP A 152 0.35 9.36 -25.54
N ASP A 153 1.43 8.61 -25.76
CA ASP A 153 1.53 7.17 -25.51
C ASP A 153 2.17 6.80 -24.16
N PHE A 154 2.58 7.78 -23.35
CA PHE A 154 3.37 7.51 -22.15
C PHE A 154 2.61 6.76 -21.07
N GLU A 155 1.28 6.83 -21.07
CA GLU A 155 0.43 6.03 -20.19
C GLU A 155 0.75 4.53 -20.26
N ASN A 156 1.15 4.01 -21.43
CA ASN A 156 1.54 2.61 -21.60
C ASN A 156 2.85 2.24 -20.86
N ASN A 157 3.65 3.24 -20.49
CA ASN A 157 4.89 3.10 -19.74
C ASN A 157 4.71 3.27 -18.23
N VAL A 158 3.46 3.45 -17.77
CA VAL A 158 3.11 3.62 -16.37
C VAL A 158 2.27 2.46 -15.91
N THR A 159 2.79 1.69 -14.95
CA THR A 159 2.07 0.56 -14.35
C THR A 159 1.73 0.85 -12.90
N GLU A 160 0.55 0.42 -12.48
CA GLU A 160 0.00 0.64 -11.15
C GLU A 160 -0.16 -0.72 -10.47
N GLU A 161 0.35 -0.83 -9.25
CA GLU A 161 0.09 -1.97 -8.38
C GLU A 161 -0.62 -1.46 -7.13
N VAL A 162 -1.82 -1.96 -6.86
CA VAL A 162 -2.60 -1.58 -5.68
C VAL A 162 -2.56 -2.70 -4.67
N VAL A 163 -2.20 -2.36 -3.43
CA VAL A 163 -2.18 -3.30 -2.30
C VAL A 163 -3.16 -2.83 -1.23
N LEU A 164 -3.81 -3.79 -0.59
CA LEU A 164 -4.58 -3.58 0.64
C LEU A 164 -3.60 -3.71 1.82
N LEU A 165 -3.31 -2.61 2.52
CA LEU A 165 -2.40 -2.67 3.66
C LEU A 165 -3.03 -3.50 4.79
N GLY A 166 -2.22 -4.35 5.41
CA GLY A 166 -2.62 -5.28 6.46
C GLY A 166 -3.08 -6.65 5.95
N ASP A 167 -3.39 -6.81 4.66
CA ASP A 167 -3.72 -8.10 4.03
C ASP A 167 -2.43 -8.85 3.66
N ALA A 168 -1.66 -9.22 4.69
CA ALA A 168 -0.34 -9.79 4.54
C ALA A 168 -0.37 -11.19 3.90
N ASN A 169 -1.47 -11.94 4.02
CA ASN A 169 -1.59 -13.28 3.43
C ASN A 169 -2.33 -13.28 2.07
N ASN A 170 -2.71 -12.10 1.57
CA ASN A 170 -3.36 -11.88 0.28
C ASN A 170 -4.67 -12.69 0.11
N ASP A 171 -5.49 -12.74 1.15
CA ASP A 171 -6.83 -13.35 1.10
C ASP A 171 -7.98 -12.36 0.97
N GLY A 172 -7.67 -11.06 1.01
CA GLY A 172 -8.61 -9.95 0.84
C GLY A 172 -9.27 -9.47 2.13
N ILE A 173 -8.91 -10.03 3.29
CA ILE A 173 -9.51 -9.73 4.60
C ILE A 173 -8.39 -9.45 5.61
N ILE A 174 -8.32 -8.21 6.10
CA ILE A 174 -7.38 -7.83 7.15
C ILE A 174 -7.86 -8.41 8.49
N ASN A 175 -7.11 -9.32 9.09
CA ASN A 175 -7.44 -9.97 10.37
C ASN A 175 -6.21 -10.60 11.05
N MET A 176 -6.44 -11.31 12.16
CA MET A 176 -5.39 -11.99 12.94
C MET A 176 -4.50 -12.97 12.13
N PRO A 177 -5.02 -13.78 11.17
CA PRO A 177 -4.20 -14.51 10.21
C PRO A 177 -3.11 -13.71 9.49
N ASP A 178 -3.33 -12.44 9.16
CA ASP A 178 -2.29 -11.59 8.56
C ASP A 178 -1.17 -11.27 9.53
N ALA A 179 -1.53 -10.85 10.75
CA ALA A 179 -0.54 -10.60 11.82
C ALA A 179 0.28 -11.86 12.11
N THR A 180 -0.36 -13.03 12.10
CA THR A 180 0.31 -14.33 12.27
C THR A 180 1.26 -14.61 11.11
N THR A 181 0.86 -14.29 9.88
CA THR A 181 1.68 -14.47 8.67
C THR A 181 2.93 -13.62 8.73
N VAL A 182 2.81 -12.34 9.11
CA VAL A 182 3.95 -11.45 9.35
C VAL A 182 4.87 -12.02 10.41
N ALA A 183 4.35 -12.37 11.60
CA ALA A 183 5.16 -12.91 12.69
C ALA A 183 5.88 -14.23 12.31
N MET A 184 5.24 -15.10 11.53
CA MET A 184 5.85 -16.34 11.04
C MET A 184 6.97 -16.06 10.04
N TRP A 185 6.79 -15.08 9.14
CA TRP A 185 7.82 -14.67 8.19
C TRP A 185 9.03 -14.05 8.89
N VAL A 186 8.81 -13.13 9.84
CA VAL A 186 9.89 -12.49 10.64
C VAL A 186 10.75 -13.54 11.34
N ARG A 187 10.13 -14.64 11.82
CA ARG A 187 10.81 -15.76 12.50
C ARG A 187 11.48 -16.74 11.53
N GLY A 188 11.48 -16.48 10.22
CA GLY A 188 12.12 -17.31 9.21
C GLY A 188 11.40 -18.63 8.93
N ASN A 189 10.07 -18.68 9.08
CA ASN A 189 9.31 -19.88 8.78
C ASN A 189 9.32 -20.18 7.27
N LYS A 190 10.01 -21.26 6.88
CA LYS A 190 10.20 -21.68 5.49
C LYS A 190 8.92 -22.12 4.76
N SER A 191 7.82 -22.34 5.47
CA SER A 191 6.53 -22.66 4.85
C SER A 191 5.84 -21.44 4.26
N ILE A 192 6.14 -20.24 4.76
CA ILE A 192 5.64 -18.99 4.21
C ILE A 192 6.55 -18.59 3.05
N LYS A 193 6.00 -18.52 1.85
CA LYS A 193 6.72 -18.02 0.68
C LYS A 193 6.39 -16.56 0.48
N VAL A 194 7.28 -15.84 -0.17
CA VAL A 194 7.00 -14.49 -0.66
C VAL A 194 6.28 -14.62 -1.99
N GLY A 195 5.15 -13.94 -2.13
CA GLY A 195 4.33 -14.03 -3.33
C GLY A 195 3.03 -13.26 -3.22
N ASN A 196 2.24 -13.35 -4.30
CA ASN A 196 0.92 -12.76 -4.41
C ASN A 196 -0.16 -13.86 -4.54
N GLU A 197 0.14 -15.06 -4.06
CA GLU A 197 -0.84 -16.14 -3.95
C GLU A 197 -1.43 -16.17 -2.54
N LYS A 198 -2.65 -16.67 -2.39
CA LYS A 198 -3.29 -16.78 -1.08
C LYS A 198 -2.46 -17.66 -0.15
N GLY A 199 -2.08 -17.12 1.01
CA GLY A 199 -1.25 -17.78 2.01
C GLY A 199 0.26 -17.54 1.84
N ASP A 200 0.69 -16.94 0.73
CA ASP A 200 2.03 -16.36 0.63
C ASP A 200 2.03 -15.00 1.33
N ILE A 201 3.19 -14.57 1.84
CA ILE A 201 3.32 -13.23 2.39
C ILE A 201 3.46 -12.20 1.26
N ASN A 202 2.57 -11.22 1.28
CA ASN A 202 2.69 -9.99 0.52
C ASN A 202 3.44 -8.93 1.35
N LEU A 203 4.75 -8.79 1.11
CA LEU A 203 5.60 -7.87 1.88
C LEU A 203 5.17 -6.40 1.77
N LYS A 204 4.56 -6.00 0.65
CA LYS A 204 4.07 -4.63 0.44
C LYS A 204 2.80 -4.34 1.24
N ALA A 205 1.95 -5.35 1.43
CA ALA A 205 0.77 -5.26 2.28
C ALA A 205 1.13 -5.37 3.77
N ALA A 206 2.17 -6.16 4.08
CA ALA A 206 2.65 -6.37 5.44
C ALA A 206 3.35 -5.16 6.06
N ASP A 207 4.05 -4.32 5.27
CA ASP A 207 4.68 -3.06 5.72
C ASP A 207 3.61 -1.97 5.96
N VAL A 208 2.91 -2.08 7.09
CA VAL A 208 1.72 -1.28 7.41
C VAL A 208 2.05 0.06 8.06
N ASP A 209 3.28 0.24 8.56
CA ASP A 209 3.80 1.55 8.96
C ASP A 209 4.59 2.26 7.84
N GLY A 210 4.86 1.56 6.73
CA GLY A 210 5.48 2.15 5.54
C GLY A 210 6.95 2.54 5.73
N ASN A 211 7.62 2.01 6.76
CA ASN A 211 9.01 2.29 7.06
C ASN A 211 9.98 1.51 6.13
N GLY A 212 9.45 0.60 5.30
CA GLY A 212 10.21 -0.22 4.36
C GLY A 212 10.77 -1.52 4.95
N VAL A 213 10.42 -1.86 6.18
CA VAL A 213 10.92 -3.03 6.93
C VAL A 213 9.75 -3.76 7.59
N VAL A 214 9.38 -4.91 7.00
CA VAL A 214 8.41 -5.81 7.62
C VAL A 214 9.01 -6.41 8.90
N ASN A 215 8.37 -6.19 10.05
CA ASN A 215 8.83 -6.70 11.33
C ASN A 215 7.67 -6.94 12.33
N ASP A 216 7.97 -7.26 13.60
CA ASP A 216 6.94 -7.53 14.60
C ASP A 216 6.05 -6.31 14.90
N ALA A 217 6.53 -5.08 14.66
CA ALA A 217 5.73 -3.86 14.80
C ALA A 217 4.54 -3.85 13.83
N ASP A 218 4.73 -4.29 12.59
CA ASP A 218 3.65 -4.41 11.61
C ASP A 218 2.58 -5.41 12.06
N ALA A 219 3.02 -6.56 12.58
CA ALA A 219 2.11 -7.57 13.13
C ALA A 219 1.29 -7.01 14.29
N VAL A 220 1.88 -6.16 15.14
CA VAL A 220 1.17 -5.48 16.24
C VAL A 220 0.17 -4.45 15.70
N LEU A 221 0.52 -3.68 14.68
CA LEU A 221 -0.39 -2.70 14.07
C LEU A 221 -1.60 -3.38 13.41
N ILE A 222 -1.41 -4.51 12.74
CA ILE A 222 -2.52 -5.31 12.18
C ILE A 222 -3.46 -5.79 13.29
N GLN A 223 -2.93 -6.28 14.41
CA GLN A 223 -3.75 -6.69 15.57
C GLN A 223 -4.53 -5.52 16.15
N GLN A 224 -3.89 -4.36 16.29
CA GLN A 224 -4.55 -3.15 16.80
C GLN A 224 -5.65 -2.66 15.86
N TYR A 225 -5.44 -2.75 14.54
CA TYR A 225 -6.46 -2.46 13.54
C TYR A 225 -7.66 -3.42 13.66
N ASP A 226 -7.42 -4.73 13.73
CA ASP A 226 -8.47 -5.77 13.88
C ASP A 226 -9.30 -5.56 15.16
N LEU A 227 -8.67 -5.04 16.22
CA LEU A 227 -9.32 -4.65 17.47
C LEU A 227 -9.98 -3.26 17.44
N SER A 228 -10.02 -2.60 16.29
CA SER A 228 -10.56 -1.23 16.11
C SER A 228 -9.91 -0.18 17.02
N LEU A 229 -8.62 -0.32 17.34
CA LEU A 229 -7.88 0.65 18.17
C LEU A 229 -7.46 1.90 17.38
N PHE A 230 -7.51 1.83 16.05
CA PHE A 230 -7.43 2.95 15.13
C PHE A 230 -8.20 2.60 13.84
N ASP A 231 -8.52 3.61 13.04
CA ASP A 231 -9.45 3.45 11.92
C ASP A 231 -8.76 3.15 10.60
N SER A 232 -7.52 3.62 10.41
CA SER A 232 -6.75 3.40 9.19
C SER A 232 -5.24 3.25 9.41
N PHE A 233 -4.60 2.39 8.63
CA PHE A 233 -3.13 2.32 8.57
C PHE A 233 -2.49 3.60 8.05
N SER A 234 -3.24 4.49 7.40
CA SER A 234 -2.75 5.82 6.99
C SER A 234 -2.29 6.67 8.17
N GLU A 235 -2.89 6.47 9.35
CA GLU A 235 -2.52 7.15 10.59
C GLU A 235 -1.16 6.69 11.15
N LYS A 236 -0.65 5.56 10.66
CA LYS A 236 0.56 4.89 11.17
C LYS A 236 1.73 4.98 10.21
N GLN A 237 1.54 5.55 9.02
CA GLN A 237 2.61 5.66 8.04
C GLN A 237 3.66 6.69 8.49
N VAL A 238 4.94 6.29 8.49
CA VAL A 238 6.03 7.15 8.98
C VAL A 238 6.52 8.19 7.96
N ASP A 239 6.29 7.95 6.66
CA ASP A 239 6.87 8.75 5.56
C ASP A 239 5.82 9.41 4.65
N ILE A 240 4.64 9.77 5.17
CA ILE A 240 3.64 10.49 4.36
C ILE A 240 4.08 11.94 4.16
N ILE A 241 4.28 12.32 2.91
CA ILE A 241 4.35 13.72 2.49
C ILE A 241 2.92 14.16 2.12
N ARG A 242 2.47 15.23 2.76
CA ARG A 242 1.14 15.84 2.59
C ARG A 242 1.23 17.08 1.71
#